data_AF-A0A5B8LRP0-F1
#
_entry.id   AF-A0A5B8LRP0-F1
#
_cell.length_a   1.000
_cell.length_b   1.000
_cell.length_c   1.000
_cell.angle_alpha   90.00
_cell.angle_beta   90.00
_cell.angle_gamma   90.00
#
_symmetry.space_group_name_H-M   'P 1'
#
loop_
_entity.id
_entity.type
_entity.pdbx_description
1 polymer ?
#
loop_
_entity_poly.entity_id
_entity_poly.type
_entity_poly.pdbx_seq_one_letter_code
_entity_poly.pdbx_strand_id
1 'polypeptide(L)'
;MGVQPISVPQSLAYVLTAAGDRNGVDFDYLLQTAMRESSLNPQAKAQTSSAVGLFQFLESTWLQVMKEEGPRLGYGDIASNIERSADGDYFVRDAATKADILKLREDPKIASDLAAAFTKSNGDYLSQRFGRMPSAGELYIAHFLGAQGAERMFTAGLQDPDQIAANLFPKQAAANRAIFYSNGEARTIRDVYRVLVSKHEGGPTNAAFAAQQMASQPAVPELPVVPSRFSPANMSFTGLFKNEAEDLSGTSSEGDSGAFFTQLYAQ
;
A
#
# COMPACT_ATOMS: atom_id res chain seq x y z
N MET A 1 27.15 -7.89 15.64
CA MET A 1 27.19 -6.67 14.81
C MET A 1 26.06 -5.78 15.25
N GLY A 2 26.35 -4.56 15.73
CA GLY A 2 25.30 -3.64 16.21
C GLY A 2 24.47 -3.16 15.03
N VAL A 3 23.14 -3.31 15.11
CA VAL A 3 22.22 -2.64 14.19
C VAL A 3 22.31 -1.15 14.47
N GLN A 4 22.90 -0.39 13.53
CA GLN A 4 22.86 1.07 13.62
C GLN A 4 21.39 1.48 13.49
N PRO A 5 20.81 2.21 14.45
CA PRO A 5 19.45 2.70 14.32
C PRO A 5 19.39 3.61 13.10
N ILE A 6 18.42 3.36 12.21
CA ILE A 6 18.20 4.19 11.04
C ILE A 6 17.72 5.55 11.55
N SER A 7 18.61 6.54 11.50
CA SER A 7 18.28 7.91 11.89
C SER A 7 17.57 8.58 10.73
N VAL A 8 16.27 8.82 10.89
CA VAL A 8 15.47 9.58 9.92
C VAL A 8 15.76 11.07 10.14
N PRO A 9 16.21 11.82 9.11
CA PRO A 9 16.38 13.26 9.23
C PRO A 9 15.06 13.93 9.65
N GLN A 10 15.09 14.83 10.64
CA GLN A 10 13.89 15.49 11.17
C GLN A 10 13.08 16.22 10.08
N SER A 11 13.77 16.86 9.13
CA SER A 11 13.13 17.50 7.98
C SER A 11 12.35 16.51 7.11
N LEU A 12 12.88 15.30 6.94
CA LEU A 12 12.23 14.23 6.18
C LEU A 12 11.03 13.67 6.95
N ALA A 13 11.18 13.44 8.25
CA ALA A 13 10.07 13.01 9.09
C ALA A 13 8.90 14.00 9.02
N TYR A 14 9.19 15.30 9.12
CA TYR A 14 8.17 16.35 9.03
C TYR A 14 7.39 16.33 7.70
N VAL A 15 8.07 16.22 6.56
CA VAL A 15 7.36 16.23 5.26
C VAL A 15 6.56 14.95 5.04
N LEU A 16 7.03 13.80 5.55
CA LEU A 16 6.28 12.54 5.50
C LEU A 16 5.02 12.61 6.36
N THR A 17 5.13 13.12 7.60
CA THR A 17 3.97 13.33 8.49
C THR A 17 2.96 14.28 7.84
N ALA A 18 3.41 15.44 7.36
CA ALA A 18 2.52 16.42 6.76
C ALA A 18 1.82 15.90 5.50
N ALA A 19 2.50 15.10 4.67
CA ALA A 19 1.90 14.48 3.50
C ALA A 19 0.88 13.40 3.89
N GLY A 20 1.20 12.60 4.90
CA GLY A 20 0.30 11.60 5.49
C GLY A 20 -0.99 12.22 6.03
N ASP A 21 -0.87 13.24 6.88
CA ASP A 21 -2.01 13.92 7.50
C ASP A 21 -2.99 14.51 6.47
N ARG A 22 -2.48 15.09 5.38
CA ARG A 22 -3.30 15.66 4.30
C ARG A 22 -4.07 14.62 3.49
N ASN A 23 -3.58 13.38 3.44
CA ASN A 23 -4.11 12.34 2.57
C ASN A 23 -4.64 11.12 3.36
N GLY A 24 -4.64 11.18 4.69
CA GLY A 24 -5.03 10.04 5.53
C GLY A 24 -4.17 8.80 5.27
N VAL A 25 -2.85 8.97 5.10
CA VAL A 25 -1.90 7.86 4.92
C VAL A 25 -0.94 7.83 6.10
N ASP A 26 -0.76 6.65 6.70
CA ASP A 26 0.10 6.48 7.87
C ASP A 26 1.56 6.88 7.58
N PHE A 27 2.16 7.61 8.52
CA PHE A 27 3.58 7.98 8.48
C PHE A 27 4.48 6.76 8.28
N ASP A 28 4.23 5.68 9.03
CA ASP A 28 5.04 4.46 8.98
C ASP A 28 5.03 3.82 7.59
N TYR A 29 3.88 3.86 6.90
CA TYR A 29 3.78 3.36 5.53
C TYR A 29 4.63 4.19 4.57
N LEU A 30 4.55 5.53 4.65
CA LEU A 30 5.34 6.42 3.80
C LEU A 30 6.84 6.26 4.08
N LEU A 31 7.21 6.14 5.36
CA LEU A 31 8.60 5.94 5.78
C LEU A 31 9.14 4.61 5.26
N GLN A 32 8.42 3.49 5.49
CA GLN A 32 8.84 2.17 5.01
C GLN A 32 8.96 2.14 3.48
N THR A 33 8.04 2.79 2.77
CA THR A 33 8.09 2.89 1.32
C THR A 33 9.31 3.70 0.87
N ALA A 34 9.56 4.88 1.43
CA ALA A 34 10.75 5.67 1.09
C ALA A 34 12.07 4.95 1.44
N MET A 35 12.12 4.22 2.55
CA MET A 35 13.26 3.37 2.91
C MET A 35 13.49 2.26 1.87
N ARG A 36 12.42 1.58 1.46
CA ARG A 36 12.48 0.50 0.48
C ARG A 36 12.90 0.99 -0.91
N GLU A 37 12.35 2.11 -1.34
CA GLU A 37 12.55 2.64 -2.70
C GLU A 37 13.90 3.34 -2.87
N SER A 38 14.35 4.11 -1.87
CA SER A 38 15.52 4.97 -2.02
C SER A 38 16.50 4.94 -0.85
N SER A 39 16.23 4.14 0.18
CA SER A 39 16.96 4.26 1.47
C SER A 39 16.92 5.69 2.01
N LEU A 40 15.78 6.38 1.87
CA LEU A 40 15.55 7.78 2.27
C LEU A 40 16.39 8.81 1.49
N ASN A 41 16.92 8.45 0.31
CA ASN A 41 17.69 9.37 -0.53
C ASN A 41 16.77 10.08 -1.55
N PRO A 42 16.52 11.40 -1.39
CA PRO A 42 15.68 12.15 -2.33
C PRO A 42 16.32 12.35 -3.71
N GLN A 43 17.61 12.05 -3.86
CA GLN A 43 18.34 12.15 -5.11
C GLN A 43 18.57 10.78 -5.78
N ALA A 44 17.96 9.71 -5.26
CA ALA A 44 18.12 8.37 -5.81
C ALA A 44 17.60 8.30 -7.25
N LYS A 45 18.39 7.70 -8.15
CA LYS A 45 18.05 7.48 -9.56
C LYS A 45 18.32 6.03 -9.93
N ALA A 46 17.28 5.34 -10.42
CA ALA A 46 17.45 3.99 -10.93
C ALA A 46 18.29 3.99 -12.21
N GLN A 47 19.12 2.96 -12.39
CA GLN A 47 20.00 2.84 -13.56
C GLN A 47 19.27 2.27 -14.79
N THR A 48 18.14 1.59 -14.58
CA THR A 48 17.45 0.81 -15.61
C THR A 48 16.04 1.30 -15.92
N SER A 49 15.61 2.38 -15.28
CA SER A 49 14.27 2.95 -15.45
C SER A 49 14.29 4.47 -15.28
N SER A 50 13.14 5.12 -15.50
CA SER A 50 12.98 6.55 -15.25
C SER A 50 12.74 6.89 -13.78
N ALA A 51 12.83 5.93 -12.85
CA ALA A 51 12.54 6.13 -11.44
C ALA A 51 13.52 7.10 -10.77
N VAL A 52 12.97 8.11 -10.08
CA VAL A 52 13.72 9.15 -9.38
C VAL A 52 13.06 9.47 -8.04
N GLY A 53 13.88 9.84 -7.05
CA GLY A 53 13.42 10.44 -5.80
C GLY A 53 13.17 9.45 -4.67
N LEU A 54 12.63 9.99 -3.57
CA LEU A 54 12.36 9.23 -2.33
C LEU A 54 11.52 7.97 -2.57
N PHE A 55 10.54 8.09 -3.47
CA PHE A 55 9.54 7.05 -3.77
C PHE A 55 9.74 6.45 -5.17
N GLN A 56 10.90 6.69 -5.81
CA GLN A 56 11.24 6.11 -7.11
C GLN A 56 10.15 6.25 -8.19
N PHE A 57 9.54 7.44 -8.27
CA PHE A 57 8.48 7.72 -9.24
C PHE A 57 9.00 7.59 -10.68
N LEU A 58 8.32 6.75 -11.47
CA LEU A 58 8.46 6.73 -12.92
C LEU A 58 7.93 8.04 -13.52
N GLU A 59 8.46 8.41 -14.68
CA GLU A 59 8.03 9.61 -15.40
C GLU A 59 6.52 9.61 -15.69
N SER A 60 5.98 8.52 -16.24
CA SER A 60 4.56 8.42 -16.58
C SER A 60 3.66 8.53 -15.35
N THR A 61 4.01 7.81 -14.28
CA THR A 61 3.27 7.83 -13.01
C THR A 61 3.33 9.22 -12.37
N TRP A 62 4.49 9.88 -12.38
CA TRP A 62 4.62 11.23 -11.86
C TRP A 62 3.71 12.22 -12.57
N LEU A 63 3.71 12.20 -13.90
CA LEU A 63 2.86 13.09 -14.70
C LEU A 63 1.38 12.80 -14.46
N GLN A 64 0.99 11.53 -14.37
CA GLN A 64 -0.37 11.14 -14.02
C GLN A 64 -0.79 11.71 -12.67
N VAL A 65 -0.05 11.39 -11.60
CA VAL A 65 -0.42 11.78 -10.23
C VAL A 65 -0.38 13.30 -10.08
N MET A 66 0.59 13.98 -10.68
CA MET A 66 0.64 15.45 -10.68
C MET A 66 -0.58 16.04 -11.41
N LYS A 67 -1.01 15.45 -12.53
CA LYS A 67 -2.19 15.93 -13.26
C LYS A 67 -3.48 15.71 -12.49
N GLU A 68 -3.66 14.52 -11.92
CA GLU A 68 -4.89 14.10 -11.26
C GLU A 68 -5.03 14.69 -9.85
N GLU A 69 -3.95 14.66 -9.07
CA GLU A 69 -3.96 15.01 -7.64
C GLU A 69 -3.30 16.36 -7.35
N GLY A 70 -2.44 16.85 -8.23
CA GLY A 70 -1.71 18.11 -8.04
C GLY A 70 -2.59 19.31 -7.72
N PRO A 71 -3.72 19.56 -8.41
CA PRO A 71 -4.58 20.72 -8.14
C PRO A 71 -5.06 20.81 -6.69
N ARG A 72 -5.53 19.70 -6.10
CA ARG A 72 -5.99 19.70 -4.69
C ARG A 72 -4.87 19.82 -3.68
N LEU A 73 -3.63 19.53 -4.09
CA LEU A 73 -2.42 19.65 -3.26
C LEU A 73 -1.77 21.04 -3.37
N GLY A 74 -2.34 21.96 -4.16
CA GLY A 74 -1.78 23.29 -4.40
C GLY A 74 -0.78 23.34 -5.57
N TYR A 75 -0.69 22.30 -6.37
CA TYR A 75 0.17 22.20 -7.56
C TYR A 75 -0.60 22.40 -8.88
N GLY A 76 -1.72 23.14 -8.84
CA GLY A 76 -2.60 23.35 -9.99
C GLY A 76 -1.88 23.97 -11.19
N ASP A 77 -0.99 24.93 -10.96
CA ASP A 77 -0.21 25.57 -12.02
C ASP A 77 0.71 24.57 -12.72
N ILE A 78 1.36 23.68 -11.96
CA ILE A 78 2.18 22.60 -12.51
C ILE A 78 1.31 21.62 -13.30
N ALA A 79 0.19 21.18 -12.70
CA ALA A 79 -0.74 20.23 -13.31
C ALA A 79 -1.39 20.75 -14.60
N SER A 80 -1.53 22.07 -14.75
CA SER A 80 -2.08 22.70 -15.95
C SER A 80 -1.19 22.51 -17.19
N ASN A 81 0.12 22.32 -17.00
CA ASN A 81 1.09 22.07 -18.07
C ASN A 81 1.11 20.61 -18.55
N ILE A 82 0.40 19.72 -17.86
CA ILE A 82 0.33 18.29 -18.19
C ILE A 82 -0.96 18.02 -18.95
N GLU A 83 -0.83 17.42 -20.12
CA GLU A 83 -1.94 17.03 -20.99
C GLU A 83 -2.14 15.52 -20.97
N ARG A 84 -3.36 15.10 -21.26
CA ARG A 84 -3.72 13.69 -21.43
C ARG A 84 -4.01 13.43 -22.91
N SER A 85 -3.35 12.44 -23.49
CA SER A 85 -3.55 12.03 -24.88
C SER A 85 -4.89 11.31 -25.05
N ALA A 86 -5.31 11.10 -26.30
CA ALA A 86 -6.51 10.31 -26.60
C ALA A 86 -6.40 8.87 -26.09
N ASP A 87 -5.19 8.32 -26.07
CA ASP A 87 -4.88 6.97 -25.59
C ASP A 87 -4.80 6.90 -24.05
N GLY A 88 -4.90 8.04 -23.37
CA GLY A 88 -4.92 8.15 -21.92
C GLY A 88 -3.56 8.41 -21.26
N ASP A 89 -2.48 8.53 -22.04
CA ASP A 89 -1.14 8.84 -21.55
C ASP A 89 -0.99 10.30 -21.14
N TYR A 90 -0.13 10.56 -20.15
CA TYR A 90 0.16 11.90 -19.66
C TYR A 90 1.47 12.43 -20.25
N PHE A 91 1.45 13.65 -20.79
CA PHE A 91 2.61 14.27 -21.43
C PHE A 91 2.66 15.78 -21.20
N VAL A 92 3.84 16.37 -21.42
CA VAL A 92 4.07 17.82 -21.38
C VAL A 92 4.67 18.20 -22.73
N ARG A 93 4.09 19.21 -23.41
CA ARG A 93 4.50 19.59 -24.78
C ARG A 93 5.89 20.20 -24.82
N ASP A 94 6.14 21.15 -23.94
CA ASP A 94 7.42 21.86 -23.89
C ASP A 94 8.47 21.02 -23.14
N ALA A 95 9.62 20.80 -23.77
CA ALA A 95 10.65 19.91 -23.24
C ALA A 95 11.34 20.48 -21.99
N ALA A 96 11.52 21.81 -21.90
CA ALA A 96 12.13 22.45 -20.73
C ALA A 96 11.18 22.37 -19.52
N THR A 97 9.91 22.72 -19.75
CA THR A 97 8.83 22.58 -18.76
C THR A 97 8.71 21.14 -18.28
N LYS A 98 8.76 20.17 -19.20
CA LYS A 98 8.77 18.75 -18.84
C LYS A 98 9.94 18.41 -17.91
N ALA A 99 11.15 18.86 -18.23
CA ALA A 99 12.32 18.61 -17.42
C ALA A 99 12.18 19.22 -16.01
N ASP A 100 11.67 20.45 -15.90
CA ASP A 100 11.43 21.11 -14.61
C ASP A 100 10.41 20.34 -13.77
N ILE A 101 9.27 19.94 -14.37
CA ILE A 101 8.24 19.14 -13.69
C ILE A 101 8.80 17.81 -13.21
N LEU A 102 9.61 17.13 -14.02
CA LEU A 102 10.19 15.84 -13.67
C LEU A 102 11.28 15.94 -12.62
N LYS A 103 11.96 17.09 -12.51
CA LYS A 103 12.96 17.36 -11.47
C LYS A 103 12.32 17.47 -10.08
N LEU A 104 11.05 17.85 -10.00
CA LEU A 104 10.32 17.92 -8.72
C LEU A 104 10.20 16.57 -8.00
N ARG A 105 10.47 15.44 -8.67
CA ARG A 105 10.63 14.12 -8.02
C ARG A 105 11.75 14.09 -6.98
N GLU A 106 12.74 14.97 -7.13
CA GLU A 106 13.87 15.12 -6.22
C GLU A 106 13.53 16.00 -5.00
N ASP A 107 12.37 16.69 -5.00
CA ASP A 107 11.90 17.50 -3.87
C ASP A 107 11.18 16.61 -2.84
N PRO A 108 11.70 16.48 -1.60
CA PRO A 108 11.10 15.61 -0.58
C PRO A 108 9.65 15.93 -0.26
N LYS A 109 9.27 17.22 -0.25
CA LYS A 109 7.91 17.64 0.10
C LYS A 109 6.95 17.26 -1.01
N ILE A 110 7.24 17.65 -2.26
CA ILE A 110 6.35 17.38 -3.40
C ILE A 110 6.26 15.87 -3.63
N ALA A 111 7.38 15.15 -3.56
CA ALA A 111 7.39 13.70 -3.71
C ALA A 111 6.57 13.00 -2.62
N SER A 112 6.63 13.47 -1.36
CA SER A 112 5.80 12.91 -0.28
C SER A 112 4.32 13.22 -0.46
N ASP A 113 3.97 14.45 -0.83
CA ASP A 113 2.58 14.86 -1.08
C ASP A 113 1.96 14.00 -2.20
N LEU A 114 2.68 13.79 -3.32
CA LEU A 114 2.22 12.95 -4.42
C LEU A 114 2.20 11.45 -4.07
N ALA A 115 3.17 10.95 -3.31
CA ALA A 115 3.18 9.55 -2.87
C ALA A 115 2.00 9.22 -1.95
N ALA A 116 1.69 10.12 -1.01
CA ALA A 116 0.54 9.97 -0.13
C ALA A 116 -0.78 10.08 -0.91
N ALA A 117 -0.89 11.02 -1.84
CA ALA A 117 -2.05 11.15 -2.72
C ALA A 117 -2.27 9.91 -3.60
N PHE A 118 -1.21 9.39 -4.21
CA PHE A 118 -1.26 8.19 -5.03
C PHE A 118 -1.63 6.94 -4.20
N THR A 119 -1.11 6.84 -2.98
CA THR A 119 -1.46 5.76 -2.06
C THR A 119 -2.93 5.82 -1.68
N LYS A 120 -3.44 7.01 -1.37
CA LYS A 120 -4.86 7.22 -1.07
C LYS A 120 -5.74 6.83 -2.27
N SER A 121 -5.46 7.32 -3.46
CA SER A 121 -6.30 7.06 -4.64
C SER A 121 -6.31 5.57 -5.01
N ASN A 122 -5.16 4.90 -4.90
CA ASN A 122 -5.06 3.44 -5.05
C ASN A 122 -5.88 2.70 -3.98
N GLY A 123 -5.78 3.14 -2.73
CA GLY A 123 -6.51 2.56 -1.60
C GLY A 123 -8.03 2.69 -1.77
N ASP A 124 -8.50 3.88 -2.12
CA ASP A 124 -9.92 4.16 -2.37
C ASP A 124 -10.46 3.32 -3.54
N TYR A 125 -9.69 3.22 -4.63
CA TYR A 125 -10.05 2.38 -5.78
C TYR A 125 -10.21 0.92 -5.38
N LEU A 126 -9.19 0.35 -4.74
CA LEU A 126 -9.22 -1.07 -4.35
C LEU A 126 -10.29 -1.33 -3.28
N SER A 127 -10.52 -0.39 -2.37
CA SER A 127 -11.60 -0.49 -1.39
C SER A 127 -12.98 -0.58 -2.04
N GLN A 128 -13.24 0.27 -3.05
CA GLN A 128 -14.48 0.20 -3.82
C GLN A 128 -14.63 -1.12 -4.59
N ARG A 129 -13.52 -1.69 -5.10
CA ARG A 129 -13.55 -2.94 -5.87
C ARG A 129 -13.68 -4.20 -5.00
N PHE A 130 -13.10 -4.21 -3.80
CA PHE A 130 -13.01 -5.41 -2.96
C PHE A 130 -13.78 -5.32 -1.65
N GLY A 131 -14.43 -4.19 -1.35
CA GLY A 131 -15.27 -4.00 -0.17
C GLY A 131 -14.51 -3.91 1.16
N ARG A 132 -13.18 -3.76 1.12
CA ARG A 132 -12.33 -3.54 2.30
C ARG A 132 -11.13 -2.68 1.96
N MET A 133 -10.60 -1.99 2.97
CA MET A 133 -9.33 -1.29 2.81
C MET A 133 -8.19 -2.29 2.51
N PRO A 134 -7.32 -1.99 1.53
CA PRO A 134 -6.10 -2.76 1.33
C PRO A 134 -5.17 -2.61 2.53
N SER A 135 -4.46 -3.68 2.86
CA SER A 135 -3.35 -3.65 3.82
C SER A 135 -2.18 -2.80 3.30
N ALA A 136 -1.24 -2.43 4.17
CA ALA A 136 -0.02 -1.72 3.77
C ALA A 136 0.74 -2.45 2.64
N GLY A 137 0.86 -3.78 2.71
CA GLY A 137 1.47 -4.56 1.64
C GLY A 137 0.70 -4.51 0.33
N GLU A 138 -0.63 -4.53 0.37
CA GLU A 138 -1.47 -4.43 -0.83
C GLU A 138 -1.46 -3.03 -1.43
N LEU A 139 -1.39 -1.97 -0.61
CA LEU A 139 -1.14 -0.61 -1.06
C LEU A 139 0.22 -0.52 -1.76
N TYR A 140 1.24 -1.22 -1.26
CA TYR A 140 2.53 -1.30 -1.94
C TYR A 140 2.44 -2.07 -3.27
N ILE A 141 1.65 -3.14 -3.36
CA ILE A 141 1.37 -3.80 -4.64
C ILE A 141 0.74 -2.81 -5.63
N ALA A 142 -0.20 -1.98 -5.17
CA ALA A 142 -0.81 -0.93 -5.99
C ALA A 142 0.16 0.18 -6.36
N HIS A 143 1.10 0.52 -5.48
CA HIS A 143 2.19 1.43 -5.81
C HIS A 143 3.05 0.88 -6.96
N PHE A 144 3.37 -0.41 -6.91
CA PHE A 144 4.25 -1.08 -7.88
C PHE A 144 3.55 -1.40 -9.23
N LEU A 145 2.29 -1.86 -9.21
CA LEU A 145 1.54 -2.28 -10.40
C LEU A 145 0.55 -1.23 -10.92
N GLY A 146 0.28 -0.18 -10.15
CA GLY A 146 -0.91 0.67 -10.31
C GLY A 146 -2.17 0.01 -9.77
N ALA A 147 -3.23 0.81 -9.53
CA ALA A 147 -4.51 0.33 -8.98
C ALA A 147 -5.13 -0.82 -9.79
N GLN A 148 -5.18 -0.68 -11.13
CA GLN A 148 -5.73 -1.72 -12.02
C GLN A 148 -4.86 -2.97 -12.08
N GLY A 149 -3.54 -2.81 -11.99
CA GLY A 149 -2.61 -3.94 -11.95
C GLY A 149 -2.76 -4.75 -10.66
N ALA A 150 -2.91 -4.05 -9.53
CA ALA A 150 -3.22 -4.68 -8.24
C ALA A 150 -4.58 -5.39 -8.26
N GLU A 151 -5.63 -4.75 -8.79
CA GLU A 151 -6.94 -5.42 -8.97
C GLU A 151 -6.81 -6.69 -9.79
N ARG A 152 -6.11 -6.64 -10.94
CA ARG A 152 -5.89 -7.81 -11.78
C ARG A 152 -5.16 -8.90 -11.01
N MET A 153 -4.17 -8.55 -10.19
CA MET A 153 -3.39 -9.49 -9.39
C MET A 153 -4.27 -10.15 -8.32
N PHE A 154 -5.08 -9.38 -7.61
CA PHE A 154 -5.95 -9.89 -6.55
C PHE A 154 -7.07 -10.77 -7.13
N THR A 155 -7.68 -10.34 -8.24
CA THR A 155 -8.67 -11.14 -8.96
C THR A 155 -8.07 -12.45 -9.43
N ALA A 156 -6.87 -12.42 -10.02
CA ALA A 156 -6.14 -13.63 -10.40
C ALA A 156 -5.87 -14.54 -9.20
N GLY A 157 -5.41 -13.98 -8.07
CA GLY A 157 -5.14 -14.77 -6.85
C GLY A 157 -6.39 -15.39 -6.23
N LEU A 158 -7.55 -14.71 -6.31
CA LEU A 158 -8.84 -15.25 -5.86
C LEU A 158 -9.36 -16.37 -6.77
N GLN A 159 -9.01 -16.35 -8.05
CA GLN A 159 -9.38 -17.39 -9.01
C GLN A 159 -8.47 -18.62 -8.91
N ASP A 160 -7.16 -18.39 -9.01
CA ASP A 160 -6.12 -19.41 -8.91
C ASP A 160 -4.81 -18.74 -8.42
N PRO A 161 -4.40 -18.99 -7.17
CA PRO A 161 -3.17 -18.42 -6.61
C PRO A 161 -1.89 -19.04 -7.18
N ASP A 162 -1.97 -20.23 -7.78
CA ASP A 162 -0.83 -21.02 -8.26
C ASP A 162 -0.55 -20.83 -9.75
N GLN A 163 -1.35 -20.01 -10.44
CA GLN A 163 -1.06 -19.59 -11.81
C GLN A 163 0.21 -18.71 -11.89
N ILE A 164 0.92 -18.83 -13.01
CA ILE A 164 2.19 -18.14 -13.23
C ILE A 164 1.98 -16.63 -13.43
N ALA A 165 2.52 -15.82 -12.52
CA ALA A 165 2.34 -14.37 -12.54
C ALA A 165 2.93 -13.71 -13.79
N ALA A 166 4.04 -14.25 -14.31
CA ALA A 166 4.68 -13.74 -15.52
C ALA A 166 3.81 -13.85 -16.79
N ASN A 167 2.84 -14.79 -16.82
CA ASN A 167 1.90 -14.92 -17.94
C ASN A 167 0.86 -13.79 -17.92
N LEU A 168 0.49 -13.32 -16.72
CA LEU A 168 -0.49 -12.25 -16.54
C LEU A 168 0.14 -10.86 -16.62
N PHE A 169 1.40 -10.72 -16.19
CA PHE A 169 2.13 -9.46 -16.10
C PHE A 169 3.44 -9.49 -16.89
N PRO A 170 3.44 -9.79 -18.20
CA PRO A 170 4.66 -10.05 -18.96
C PRO A 170 5.61 -8.83 -19.01
N LYS A 171 5.06 -7.62 -19.10
CA LYS A 171 5.85 -6.37 -19.10
C LYS A 171 6.56 -6.17 -17.75
N GLN A 172 5.82 -6.31 -16.66
CA GLN A 172 6.36 -6.14 -15.30
C GLN A 172 7.35 -7.26 -14.96
N ALA A 173 7.08 -8.49 -15.40
CA ALA A 173 7.97 -9.63 -15.22
C ALA A 173 9.29 -9.45 -15.97
N ALA A 174 9.26 -8.91 -17.20
CA ALA A 174 10.47 -8.59 -17.95
C ALA A 174 11.29 -7.50 -17.25
N ALA A 175 10.64 -6.44 -16.75
CA ALA A 175 11.31 -5.33 -16.08
C ALA A 175 11.82 -5.67 -14.67
N ASN A 176 11.16 -6.60 -13.97
CA ASN A 176 11.40 -6.88 -12.54
C ASN A 176 11.64 -8.37 -12.29
N ARG A 177 12.66 -8.95 -12.95
CA ARG A 177 12.89 -10.39 -12.91
C ARG A 177 13.04 -10.97 -11.50
N ALA A 178 13.68 -10.24 -10.58
CA ALA A 178 13.85 -10.70 -9.20
C ALA A 178 12.52 -10.87 -8.43
N ILE A 179 11.48 -10.11 -8.83
CA ILE A 179 10.14 -10.16 -8.24
C ILE A 179 9.32 -11.30 -8.83
N PHE A 180 9.45 -11.56 -10.14
CA PHE A 180 8.62 -12.52 -10.87
C PHE A 180 9.27 -13.89 -11.07
N TYR A 181 10.56 -14.05 -10.77
CA TYR A 181 11.29 -15.29 -10.94
C TYR A 181 12.15 -15.61 -9.71
N SER A 182 12.48 -16.90 -9.54
CA SER A 182 13.44 -17.39 -8.55
C SER A 182 14.22 -18.54 -9.18
N ASN A 183 15.56 -18.47 -9.18
CA ASN A 183 16.42 -19.48 -9.81
C ASN A 183 16.07 -19.83 -11.27
N GLY A 184 15.54 -18.85 -12.01
CA GLY A 184 15.10 -19.04 -13.41
C GLY A 184 13.66 -19.52 -13.56
N GLU A 185 13.02 -20.01 -12.51
CA GLU A 185 11.62 -20.45 -12.52
C GLU A 185 10.66 -19.28 -12.28
N ALA A 186 9.53 -19.29 -12.97
CA ALA A 186 8.52 -18.24 -12.84
C ALA A 186 7.71 -18.44 -11.55
N ARG A 187 7.54 -17.36 -10.80
CA ARG A 187 6.75 -17.36 -9.56
C ARG A 187 5.25 -17.38 -9.85
N THR A 188 4.51 -18.00 -8.94
CA THR A 188 3.05 -17.95 -8.91
C THR A 188 2.54 -16.57 -8.49
N ILE A 189 1.25 -16.29 -8.65
CA ILE A 189 0.61 -15.07 -8.11
C ILE A 189 0.81 -15.00 -6.59
N ARG A 190 0.64 -16.12 -5.87
CA ARG A 190 0.88 -16.21 -4.43
C ARG A 190 2.32 -15.84 -4.05
N ASP A 191 3.30 -16.32 -4.80
CA ASP A 191 4.71 -16.04 -4.51
C ASP A 191 5.07 -14.59 -4.76
N VAL A 192 4.60 -13.99 -5.86
CA VAL A 192 4.81 -12.56 -6.14
C VAL A 192 4.14 -11.70 -5.07
N TYR A 193 2.92 -12.06 -4.66
CA TYR A 193 2.22 -11.36 -3.57
C TYR A 193 3.06 -11.36 -2.29
N ARG A 194 3.54 -12.52 -1.85
CA ARG A 194 4.39 -12.64 -0.64
C ARG A 194 5.66 -11.80 -0.74
N VAL A 195 6.34 -11.82 -1.88
CA VAL A 195 7.55 -11.00 -2.10
C VAL A 195 7.24 -9.53 -1.91
N LEU A 196 6.16 -9.03 -2.53
CA LEU A 196 5.82 -7.63 -2.50
C LEU A 196 5.38 -7.16 -1.12
N VAL A 197 4.67 -8.01 -0.37
CA VAL A 197 4.09 -7.68 0.93
C VAL A 197 5.07 -7.86 2.09
N SER A 198 6.06 -8.77 1.97
CA SER A 198 7.01 -9.14 3.05
C SER A 198 7.75 -7.99 3.74
N LYS A 199 7.89 -6.82 3.09
CA LYS A 199 8.56 -5.63 3.66
C LYS A 199 7.61 -4.66 4.36
N HIS A 200 6.31 -4.87 4.20
CA HIS A 200 5.23 -4.04 4.75
C HIS A 200 4.34 -4.82 5.74
N GLU A 201 4.62 -6.11 6.00
CA GLU A 201 3.95 -6.94 7.02
C GLU A 201 4.41 -6.65 8.46
N GLY A 202 5.50 -5.89 8.65
CA GLY A 202 6.12 -5.63 9.95
C GLY A 202 5.55 -4.44 10.73
N GLY A 203 4.59 -3.71 10.17
CA GLY A 203 3.82 -2.70 10.92
C GLY A 203 2.61 -3.38 11.59
N PRO A 204 2.15 -2.90 12.77
CA PRO A 204 0.86 -3.34 13.28
C PRO A 204 -0.15 -3.21 12.13
N THR A 205 -0.92 -4.27 11.86
CA THR A 205 -2.12 -4.19 11.05
C THR A 205 -2.99 -3.14 11.72
N ASN A 206 -2.89 -1.89 11.27
CA ASN A 206 -3.47 -0.75 11.96
C ASN A 206 -4.98 -0.85 11.77
N ALA A 207 -5.63 -1.58 12.68
CA ALA A 207 -7.04 -1.47 12.97
C ALA A 207 -7.42 0.02 13.14
N ALA A 208 -6.46 0.86 13.57
CA ALA A 208 -6.56 2.31 13.57
C ALA A 208 -6.82 2.93 12.18
N PHE A 209 -6.13 2.52 11.11
CA PHE A 209 -6.37 3.02 9.74
C PHE A 209 -7.77 2.65 9.26
N ALA A 210 -8.16 1.37 9.43
CA ALA A 210 -9.52 0.92 9.11
C ALA A 210 -10.58 1.67 9.96
N ALA A 211 -10.35 1.86 11.26
CA ALA A 211 -11.27 2.54 12.17
C ALA A 211 -11.39 4.04 11.90
N GLN A 212 -10.28 4.72 11.59
CA GLN A 212 -10.23 6.16 11.37
C GLN A 212 -10.84 6.55 10.00
N GLN A 213 -10.76 5.65 9.02
CA GLN A 213 -11.43 5.80 7.73
C GLN A 213 -12.93 5.40 7.77
N MET A 214 -13.32 4.45 8.64
CA MET A 214 -14.73 4.18 8.93
C MET A 214 -15.39 5.33 9.71
N ALA A 215 -14.66 5.99 10.61
CA ALA A 215 -15.15 7.12 11.40
C ALA A 215 -15.36 8.42 10.60
N SER A 216 -14.83 8.50 9.37
CA SER A 216 -14.91 9.69 8.50
C SER A 216 -15.91 9.56 7.34
N GLN A 217 -16.71 8.48 7.29
CA GLN A 217 -17.80 8.29 6.32
C GLN A 217 -19.17 8.66 6.92
N PRO A 218 -20.08 9.31 6.17
CA PRO A 218 -21.46 9.54 6.62
C PRO A 218 -22.23 8.22 6.73
N ALA A 219 -22.96 8.03 7.82
CA ALA A 219 -23.71 6.81 8.12
C ALA A 219 -24.76 6.51 7.04
N VAL A 220 -24.69 5.29 6.49
CA VAL A 220 -25.67 4.75 5.53
C VAL A 220 -26.73 3.97 6.33
N PRO A 221 -28.03 4.01 5.97
CA PRO A 221 -29.07 3.32 6.73
C PRO A 221 -28.87 1.80 6.75
N GLU A 222 -28.97 1.18 7.93
CA GLU A 222 -28.86 -0.26 8.13
C GLU A 222 -29.99 -1.02 7.42
N LEU A 223 -29.63 -1.91 6.49
CA LEU A 223 -30.51 -2.95 5.98
C LEU A 223 -30.40 -4.22 6.84
N PRO A 224 -31.46 -5.04 6.95
CA PRO A 224 -31.49 -6.18 7.86
C PRO A 224 -30.40 -7.22 7.52
N VAL A 225 -29.67 -7.64 8.55
CA VAL A 225 -28.55 -8.58 8.48
C VAL A 225 -29.10 -9.99 8.22
N VAL A 226 -28.80 -10.56 7.06
CA VAL A 226 -28.96 -12.00 6.81
C VAL A 226 -27.76 -12.70 7.49
N PRO A 227 -27.95 -13.72 8.33
CA PRO A 227 -26.83 -14.38 9.00
C PRO A 227 -25.92 -15.04 7.97
N SER A 228 -24.74 -14.46 7.78
CA SER A 228 -23.65 -15.02 6.99
C SER A 228 -23.07 -16.23 7.74
N ARG A 229 -22.94 -17.36 7.04
CA ARG A 229 -22.23 -18.57 7.51
C ARG A 229 -20.71 -18.38 7.66
N PHE A 230 -20.22 -17.15 7.54
CA PHE A 230 -18.82 -16.76 7.65
C PHE A 230 -18.72 -15.59 8.63
N SER A 231 -17.98 -15.78 9.73
CA SER A 231 -17.77 -14.76 10.76
C SER A 231 -16.88 -13.61 10.23
N PRO A 232 -17.17 -12.34 10.57
CA PRO A 232 -16.37 -11.17 10.19
C PRO A 232 -14.89 -11.21 10.61
N ALA A 233 -14.53 -12.10 11.54
CA ALA A 233 -13.16 -12.23 12.06
C ALA A 233 -12.17 -12.88 11.08
N ASN A 234 -12.61 -13.47 9.96
CA ASN A 234 -11.77 -14.29 9.08
C ASN A 234 -11.61 -13.80 7.63
N MET A 235 -11.83 -12.52 7.36
CA MET A 235 -11.76 -11.93 6.01
C MET A 235 -10.43 -11.22 5.70
N SER A 236 -9.30 -11.76 6.18
CA SER A 236 -7.95 -11.34 5.74
C SER A 236 -7.40 -12.31 4.70
N PHE A 237 -6.75 -11.81 3.64
CA PHE A 237 -6.11 -12.63 2.61
C PHE A 237 -5.06 -13.60 3.20
N THR A 238 -4.43 -13.25 4.33
CA THR A 238 -3.55 -14.15 5.10
C THR A 238 -4.29 -15.31 5.79
N GLY A 239 -5.57 -15.16 6.14
CA GLY A 239 -6.39 -16.22 6.73
C GLY A 239 -6.83 -17.28 5.72
N LEU A 240 -6.98 -16.91 4.45
CA LEU A 240 -7.39 -17.81 3.36
C LEU A 240 -6.32 -18.84 2.95
N PHE A 241 -5.09 -18.74 3.46
CA PHE A 241 -3.96 -19.63 3.12
C PHE A 241 -3.33 -20.37 4.31
N LYS A 242 -3.96 -20.36 5.49
CA LYS A 242 -3.57 -21.26 6.59
C LYS A 242 -4.05 -22.69 6.26
N ASN A 243 -3.13 -23.66 6.30
CA ASN A 243 -3.44 -25.09 6.15
C ASN A 243 -3.71 -25.79 7.50
N GLU A 244 -4.04 -25.04 8.55
CA GLU A 244 -4.37 -25.59 9.86
C GLU A 244 -5.82 -25.24 10.20
N ALA A 245 -6.61 -26.26 10.54
CA ALA A 245 -7.95 -26.08 11.09
C ALA A 245 -7.81 -25.53 12.52
N GLU A 246 -8.38 -24.35 12.78
CA GLU A 246 -8.57 -23.87 14.15
C GLU A 246 -9.77 -24.62 14.75
N ASP A 247 -9.50 -25.38 15.81
CA ASP A 247 -10.48 -26.17 16.53
C ASP A 247 -11.47 -25.25 17.25
N LEU A 248 -12.72 -25.22 16.76
CA LEU A 248 -13.85 -24.58 17.41
C LEU A 248 -14.56 -25.60 18.30
N SER A 249 -13.92 -25.99 19.39
CA SER A 249 -14.59 -26.68 20.50
C SER A 249 -14.48 -25.81 21.76
N GLY A 250 -15.58 -25.12 22.07
CA GLY A 250 -15.69 -24.23 23.21
C GLY A 250 -16.08 -24.94 24.50
N THR A 251 -16.05 -24.18 25.60
CA THR A 251 -17.13 -24.15 26.59
C THR A 251 -17.12 -22.82 27.33
N SER A 252 -18.23 -22.11 27.19
CA SER A 252 -18.72 -21.14 28.16
C SER A 252 -19.20 -21.86 29.43
N SER A 253 -18.91 -21.28 30.58
CA SER A 253 -19.82 -21.33 31.74
C SER A 253 -19.63 -20.06 32.55
N GLU A 254 -20.68 -19.23 32.56
CA GLU A 254 -20.86 -18.11 33.48
C GLU A 254 -21.15 -18.62 34.90
N GLY A 255 -20.78 -17.81 35.90
CA GLY A 255 -21.49 -17.72 37.17
C GLY A 255 -20.72 -18.13 38.42
N ASP A 256 -20.15 -17.13 39.09
CA ASP A 256 -20.59 -16.67 40.42
C ASP A 256 -19.45 -16.41 41.44
N SER A 257 -19.59 -15.26 42.11
CA SER A 257 -19.09 -14.90 43.44
C SER A 257 -17.58 -14.79 43.75
N GLY A 258 -17.16 -13.57 44.09
CA GLY A 258 -16.55 -13.31 45.40
C GLY A 258 -15.03 -13.28 45.54
N ALA A 259 -14.53 -12.10 45.95
CA ALA A 259 -13.44 -11.87 46.92
C ALA A 259 -12.03 -12.51 46.70
N PHE A 260 -10.97 -11.71 46.59
CA PHE A 260 -10.16 -11.19 47.72
C PHE A 260 -9.42 -12.28 48.54
N PHE A 261 -8.08 -12.22 48.50
CA PHE A 261 -7.09 -12.71 49.50
C PHE A 261 -6.74 -14.23 49.63
N THR A 262 -5.46 -14.51 49.33
CA THR A 262 -4.41 -15.07 50.22
C THR A 262 -4.55 -16.43 50.94
N GLN A 263 -3.48 -17.23 50.75
CA GLN A 263 -2.82 -18.24 51.62
C GLN A 263 -3.40 -19.64 51.86
N LEU A 264 -2.56 -20.60 51.44
CA LEU A 264 -2.22 -21.86 52.08
C LEU A 264 -2.49 -21.93 53.60
N TYR A 265 -3.16 -23.01 54.03
CA TYR A 265 -2.71 -23.91 55.12
C TYR A 265 -3.48 -25.25 55.05
N ALA A 266 -2.73 -26.36 55.24
CA ALA A 266 -3.02 -27.63 55.92
C ALA A 266 -4.44 -28.27 55.80
N GLN A 267 -4.63 -29.59 55.60
CA GLN A 267 -3.80 -30.79 55.81
C GLN A 267 -4.07 -31.80 54.67
#